data_AF-A0A6M0AF35-F1
#
_entry.id   AF-A0A6M0AF35-F1
#
_cell.length_a   1.000
_cell.length_b   1.000
_cell.length_c   1.000
_cell.angle_alpha   90.00
_cell.angle_beta   90.00
_cell.angle_gamma   90.00
#
_symmetry.space_group_name_H-M   'P 1'
#
loop_
_entity.id
_entity.type
_entity.pdbx_description
1 polymer ?
#
loop_
_entity_poly.entity_id
_entity_poly.type
_entity_poly.pdbx_seq_one_letter_code
_entity_poly.pdbx_strand_id
1 'polypeptide(L)'
;MRNSINIIKQKMWLRLNPKHRRAVKLFLGLALLGITVRTLPYLAPIRAKDLVQDDLAVEFRDRNGLSLGTILSRDQDHTAVVPLDQISPHFIHAILAAEDGEFYHHGALEMR
;
A
#
# COMPACT_ATOMS: atom_id res chain seq x y z
N MET A 1 3.84 43.44 -38.78
CA MET A 1 3.30 42.05 -38.83
C MET A 1 3.33 41.29 -37.49
N ARG A 2 3.56 41.93 -36.33
CA ARG A 2 3.65 41.22 -35.01
C ARG A 2 2.37 41.24 -34.16
N ASN A 3 1.38 42.08 -34.52
CA ASN A 3 0.16 42.25 -33.71
C ASN A 3 -0.98 41.27 -34.06
N SER A 4 -1.05 40.77 -35.29
CA SER A 4 -2.17 39.90 -35.73
C SER A 4 -2.12 38.49 -35.12
N ILE A 5 -0.93 37.99 -34.75
CA ILE A 5 -0.75 36.64 -34.19
C ILE A 5 -1.19 36.59 -32.71
N ASN A 6 -0.95 37.65 -31.94
CA ASN A 6 -1.37 37.73 -30.54
C ASN A 6 -2.90 37.85 -30.40
N ILE A 7 -3.57 38.52 -31.33
CA ILE A 7 -5.02 38.67 -31.33
C ILE A 7 -5.72 37.33 -31.62
N ILE A 8 -5.15 36.48 -32.48
CA ILE A 8 -5.67 35.14 -32.78
C ILE A 8 -5.44 34.18 -31.59
N LYS A 9 -4.25 34.22 -30.96
CA LYS A 9 -3.98 33.44 -29.74
C LYS A 9 -4.87 33.85 -28.57
N GLN A 10 -5.13 35.15 -28.39
CA GLN A 10 -5.97 35.67 -27.32
C GLN A 10 -7.47 35.44 -27.57
N LYS A 11 -7.96 35.63 -28.81
CA LYS A 11 -9.36 35.35 -29.18
C LYS A 11 -9.72 33.87 -29.15
N MET A 12 -8.75 32.98 -29.40
CA MET A 12 -8.94 31.52 -29.28
C MET A 12 -8.84 31.03 -27.82
N TRP A 13 -8.06 31.71 -26.98
CA TRP A 13 -7.95 31.44 -25.52
C TRP A 13 -9.16 31.95 -24.70
N LEU A 14 -9.96 32.86 -25.24
CA LEU A 14 -11.12 33.46 -24.56
C LEU A 14 -12.49 33.08 -25.14
N ARG A 15 -12.56 32.29 -26.22
CA ARG A 15 -13.84 31.80 -26.77
C ARG A 15 -14.38 30.52 -26.13
N LEU A 16 -13.78 30.08 -25.02
CA LEU A 16 -14.35 29.04 -24.16
C LEU A 16 -15.24 29.71 -23.13
N ASN A 17 -16.55 29.55 -23.35
CA ASN A 17 -17.67 29.94 -22.47
C ASN A 17 -17.24 29.89 -20.97
N PRO A 18 -17.56 30.88 -20.11
CA PRO A 18 -17.18 30.87 -18.69
C PRO A 18 -17.51 29.56 -17.96
N LYS A 19 -18.55 28.84 -18.40
CA LYS A 19 -18.87 27.47 -17.96
C LYS A 19 -17.74 26.46 -18.25
N HIS A 20 -17.16 26.51 -19.44
CA HIS A 20 -16.03 25.66 -19.85
C HIS A 20 -14.74 26.01 -19.10
N ARG A 21 -14.50 27.30 -18.79
CA ARG A 21 -13.38 27.70 -17.92
C ARG A 21 -13.52 27.15 -16.51
N ARG A 22 -14.73 27.13 -15.95
CA ARG A 22 -15.01 26.49 -14.64
C ARG A 22 -14.83 24.97 -14.72
N ALA A 23 -15.36 24.34 -15.77
CA ALA A 23 -15.22 22.89 -15.99
C ALA A 23 -13.75 22.47 -16.11
N VAL A 24 -12.94 23.19 -16.89
CA VAL A 24 -11.50 22.91 -17.01
C VAL A 24 -10.78 23.07 -15.68
N LYS A 25 -11.09 24.11 -14.89
CA LYS A 25 -10.51 24.29 -13.55
C LYS A 25 -10.89 23.16 -12.60
N LEU A 26 -12.14 22.71 -12.63
CA LEU A 26 -12.61 21.58 -11.82
C LEU A 26 -11.89 20.29 -12.23
N PHE A 27 -11.80 20.02 -13.53
CA PHE A 27 -11.09 18.86 -14.05
C PHE A 27 -9.61 18.88 -13.66
N LEU A 28 -8.95 20.04 -13.81
CA LEU A 28 -7.55 20.20 -13.40
C LEU A 28 -7.38 19.97 -11.90
N GLY A 29 -8.29 20.49 -11.07
CA GLY A 29 -8.30 20.28 -9.63
C GLY A 29 -8.47 18.81 -9.24
N LEU A 30 -9.41 18.11 -9.86
CA LEU A 30 -9.63 16.68 -9.66
C LEU A 30 -8.43 15.84 -10.11
N ALA A 31 -7.84 16.15 -11.26
CA ALA A 31 -6.64 15.49 -11.73
C ALA A 31 -5.47 15.69 -10.75
N LEU A 32 -5.29 16.91 -10.25
CA LEU A 32 -4.22 17.24 -9.30
C LEU A 32 -4.44 16.57 -7.94
N LEU A 33 -5.69 16.49 -7.48
CA LEU A 33 -6.06 15.72 -6.29
C LEU A 33 -5.73 14.23 -6.48
N GLY A 34 -6.14 13.64 -7.60
CA GLY A 34 -5.88 12.24 -7.93
C GLY A 34 -4.39 11.91 -8.00
N ILE A 35 -3.59 12.80 -8.62
CA ILE A 35 -2.12 12.67 -8.66
C ILE A 35 -1.55 12.72 -7.25
N THR A 36 -1.97 13.70 -6.42
CA THR A 36 -1.51 13.83 -5.04
C THR A 36 -1.75 12.54 -4.26
N VAL A 37 -2.99 12.03 -4.29
CA VAL A 37 -3.36 10.78 -3.61
C VAL A 37 -2.55 9.58 -4.13
N ARG A 38 -2.37 9.49 -5.45
CA ARG A 38 -1.56 8.44 -6.10
C ARG A 38 -0.09 8.50 -5.67
N THR A 39 0.44 9.69 -5.40
CA THR A 39 1.85 9.89 -5.03
C THR A 39 2.14 9.71 -3.54
N LEU A 40 1.15 9.81 -2.66
CA LEU A 40 1.32 9.70 -1.20
C LEU A 40 2.10 8.44 -0.75
N PRO A 41 1.83 7.22 -1.27
CA PRO A 41 2.56 6.02 -0.85
C PRO A 41 4.07 6.08 -1.12
N TYR A 42 4.51 6.88 -2.10
CA TYR A 42 5.93 7.02 -2.43
C TYR A 42 6.68 7.98 -1.49
N LEU A 43 5.96 8.83 -0.73
CA LEU A 43 6.54 9.70 0.29
C LEU A 43 6.76 8.98 1.63
N ALA A 44 6.05 7.88 1.86
CA ALA A 44 6.20 7.01 3.02
C ALA A 44 6.47 5.55 2.57
N PRO A 45 7.60 5.27 1.89
CA PRO A 45 7.93 3.92 1.46
C PRO A 45 8.19 3.06 2.71
N ILE A 46 7.46 1.95 2.84
CA ILE A 46 7.73 0.93 3.87
C ILE A 46 9.06 0.26 3.50
N ARG A 47 10.09 0.45 4.31
CA ARG A 47 11.43 -0.12 4.11
C ARG A 47 11.58 -1.35 4.99
N ALA A 48 12.48 -2.26 4.61
CA ALA A 48 12.78 -3.45 5.42
C ALA A 48 13.21 -3.10 6.86
N LYS A 49 13.88 -1.95 7.04
CA LYS A 49 14.25 -1.44 8.37
C LYS A 49 13.05 -1.03 9.24
N ASP A 50 11.90 -0.70 8.63
CA ASP A 50 10.68 -0.35 9.35
C ASP A 50 9.91 -1.62 9.79
N LEU A 51 10.35 -2.79 9.30
CA LEU A 51 9.87 -4.11 9.72
C LEU A 51 10.77 -4.74 10.80
N VAL A 52 11.87 -4.07 11.17
CA VAL A 52 12.72 -4.54 12.26
C VAL A 52 11.92 -4.36 13.55
N GLN A 53 11.64 -5.49 14.19
CA GLN A 53 10.86 -5.52 15.40
C GLN A 53 11.74 -5.14 16.58
N ASP A 54 11.77 -3.84 16.90
CA ASP A 54 12.37 -3.31 18.12
C ASP A 54 11.48 -3.52 19.35
N ASP A 55 10.18 -3.74 19.14
CA ASP A 55 9.18 -3.86 20.21
C ASP A 55 9.01 -5.29 20.71
N LEU A 56 8.96 -5.42 22.04
CA LEU A 56 8.76 -6.64 22.83
C LEU A 56 7.38 -7.29 22.63
N ALA A 57 6.59 -6.83 21.67
CA ALA A 57 5.22 -7.25 21.46
C ALA A 57 4.85 -7.27 19.97
N VAL A 58 4.38 -8.40 19.46
CA VAL A 58 3.73 -8.50 18.14
C VAL A 58 2.23 -8.30 18.33
N GLU A 59 1.64 -7.25 17.77
CA GLU A 59 0.19 -7.10 17.72
C GLU A 59 -0.39 -7.72 16.44
N PHE A 60 -1.28 -8.69 16.57
CA PHE A 60 -1.99 -9.32 15.47
C PHE A 60 -3.28 -8.58 15.20
N ARG A 61 -3.49 -8.19 13.94
CA ARG A 61 -4.72 -7.52 13.49
C ARG A 61 -5.34 -8.29 12.33
N ASP A 62 -6.66 -8.31 12.29
CA ASP A 62 -7.39 -8.87 11.15
C ASP A 62 -7.31 -7.93 9.93
N ARG A 63 -7.88 -8.38 8.80
CA ARG A 63 -7.94 -7.60 7.56
C ARG A 63 -8.70 -6.27 7.67
N ASN A 64 -9.53 -6.10 8.70
CA ASN A 64 -10.29 -4.90 8.99
C ASN A 64 -9.59 -4.01 10.03
N GLY A 65 -8.41 -4.42 10.52
CA GLY A 65 -7.65 -3.73 11.55
C GLY A 65 -8.09 -4.01 12.99
N LEU A 66 -9.00 -4.97 13.20
CA LEU A 66 -9.42 -5.41 14.53
C LEU A 66 -8.26 -6.15 15.22
N SER A 67 -7.91 -5.72 16.43
CA SER A 67 -6.88 -6.38 17.22
C SER A 67 -7.35 -7.78 17.63
N LEU A 68 -6.62 -8.81 17.19
CA LEU A 68 -6.86 -10.22 17.49
C LEU A 68 -6.08 -10.69 18.72
N GLY A 69 -5.01 -9.97 19.08
CA GLY A 69 -4.21 -10.25 20.27
C GLY A 69 -2.79 -9.73 20.18
N THR A 70 -2.05 -9.91 21.25
CA THR A 70 -0.65 -9.48 21.35
C THR A 70 0.19 -10.65 21.84
N ILE A 71 1.25 -11.01 21.10
CA ILE A 71 2.29 -11.91 21.59
C ILE A 71 3.35 -11.05 22.25
N LEU A 72 3.46 -11.13 23.57
CA LEU A 72 4.55 -10.51 24.32
C LEU A 72 5.81 -11.37 24.16
N SER A 73 6.72 -10.92 23.30
CA SER A 73 8.09 -11.42 23.26
C SER A 73 8.78 -10.97 24.53
N ARG A 74 9.03 -11.89 25.46
CA ARG A 74 9.62 -11.56 26.77
C ARG A 74 10.95 -10.81 26.61
N ASP A 75 11.76 -11.22 25.64
CA ASP A 75 13.02 -10.62 25.22
C ASP A 75 13.44 -11.26 23.87
N GLN A 76 14.51 -10.73 23.26
CA GLN A 76 15.08 -11.30 22.02
C GLN A 76 15.86 -12.60 22.25
N ASP A 77 16.07 -13.02 23.51
CA ASP A 77 16.79 -14.25 23.85
C ASP A 77 15.89 -15.49 23.67
N HIS A 78 14.58 -15.32 23.80
CA HIS A 78 13.60 -16.41 23.73
C HIS A 78 12.66 -16.32 22.52
N THR A 79 12.75 -15.27 21.70
CA THR A 79 11.96 -15.11 20.47
C THR A 79 12.74 -14.26 19.47
N ALA A 80 12.86 -14.76 18.24
CA ALA A 80 13.53 -14.08 17.15
C ALA A 80 12.64 -13.99 15.93
N VAL A 81 12.64 -12.83 15.27
CA VAL A 81 12.02 -12.66 13.95
C VAL A 81 13.00 -13.16 12.90
N VAL A 82 12.61 -14.21 12.17
CA VAL A 82 13.44 -14.82 11.13
C VAL A 82 12.71 -14.79 9.79
N PRO A 83 13.33 -14.23 8.74
CA PRO A 83 12.78 -14.31 7.38
C PRO A 83 12.58 -15.77 6.93
N LEU A 84 11.46 -16.04 6.26
CA LEU A 84 11.10 -17.43 5.88
C LEU A 84 12.15 -18.09 4.96
N ASP A 85 12.85 -17.30 4.14
CA ASP A 85 13.93 -17.76 3.27
C ASP A 85 15.21 -18.18 4.02
N GLN A 86 15.31 -17.82 5.31
CA GLN A 86 16.38 -18.27 6.21
C GLN A 86 15.99 -19.51 7.02
N ILE A 87 14.74 -19.97 6.91
CA ILE A 87 14.27 -21.19 7.57
C ILE A 87 14.58 -22.40 6.68
N SER A 88 15.09 -23.47 7.30
CA SER A 88 15.36 -24.72 6.59
C SER A 88 14.11 -25.26 5.91
N PRO A 89 14.16 -25.65 4.61
CA PRO A 89 13.05 -26.29 3.94
C PRO A 89 12.55 -27.54 4.68
N HIS A 90 13.45 -28.30 5.32
CA HIS A 90 13.06 -29.47 6.11
C HIS A 90 12.21 -29.12 7.33
N PHE A 91 12.49 -27.98 7.97
CA PHE A 91 11.71 -27.52 9.11
C PHE A 91 10.30 -27.11 8.66
N ILE A 92 10.19 -26.38 7.54
CA ILE A 92 8.90 -26.01 6.94
C ILE A 92 8.09 -27.27 6.61
N HIS A 93 8.69 -28.24 5.91
CA HIS A 93 8.01 -29.49 5.57
C HIS A 93 7.60 -30.30 6.81
N ALA A 94 8.39 -30.29 7.88
CA ALA A 94 8.04 -30.98 9.12
C ALA A 94 6.81 -30.35 9.79
N ILE A 95 6.71 -29.03 9.83
CA ILE A 95 5.55 -28.32 10.37
C ILE A 95 4.30 -28.60 9.53
N LEU A 96 4.39 -28.48 8.20
CA LEU A 96 3.27 -28.78 7.31
C LEU A 96 2.81 -30.23 7.45
N ALA A 97 3.74 -31.19 7.48
CA ALA A 97 3.40 -32.59 7.65
C ALA A 97 2.73 -32.91 9.01
N ALA A 98 3.04 -32.12 10.05
CA ALA A 98 2.49 -32.32 11.38
C ALA A 98 1.14 -31.62 11.59
N GLU A 99 0.98 -30.40 11.06
CA GLU A 99 -0.19 -29.54 11.34
C GLU A 99 -1.20 -29.56 10.19
N ASP A 100 -0.74 -29.34 8.96
CA ASP A 100 -1.59 -29.18 7.78
C ASP A 100 -0.82 -29.48 6.47
N GLY A 101 -0.97 -30.72 5.99
CA GLY A 101 -0.26 -31.20 4.80
C GLY A 101 -0.73 -30.57 3.49
N GLU A 102 -1.95 -30.02 3.47
CA GLU A 102 -2.57 -29.43 2.28
C GLU A 102 -2.71 -27.90 2.40
N PHE A 103 -2.00 -27.29 3.35
CA PHE A 103 -2.03 -25.86 3.66
C PHE A 103 -1.96 -24.94 2.43
N TYR A 104 -1.18 -25.30 1.42
CA TYR A 104 -1.04 -24.52 0.19
C TYR A 104 -2.13 -24.79 -0.87
N HIS A 105 -2.92 -25.83 -0.70
CA HIS A 105 -3.92 -26.29 -1.66
C HIS A 105 -5.36 -25.94 -1.26
N HIS A 106 -5.61 -25.47 -0.03
CA HIS A 106 -6.93 -25.01 0.39
C HIS A 106 -6.94 -23.58 0.95
N GLY A 107 -8.14 -23.00 1.00
CA GLY A 107 -8.39 -21.68 1.58
C GLY A 107 -8.50 -21.71 3.10
N ALA A 108 -8.96 -20.60 3.68
CA ALA A 108 -9.03 -20.40 5.13
C ALA A 108 -9.90 -21.41 5.91
N LEU A 109 -10.78 -22.13 5.23
CA LEU A 109 -11.61 -23.18 5.81
C LEU A 109 -11.67 -24.34 4.83
N GLU A 110 -11.26 -25.52 5.28
CA GLU A 110 -11.56 -26.77 4.60
C GLU A 110 -12.99 -27.17 4.99
N MET A 111 -13.95 -27.01 4.08
CA MET A 111 -15.31 -27.47 4.31
C MET A 111 -15.41 -28.92 3.85
N ARG A 112 -15.49 -29.83 4.80
CA ARG A 112 -15.72 -31.26 4.59
C ARG A 112 -17.19 -31.62 4.78
#